data_AF-A0A132ADF8-F1
#
_entry.id   AF-A0A132ADF8-F1
#
_cell.length_a   1.000
_cell.length_b   1.000
_cell.length_c   1.000
_cell.angle_alpha   90.00
_cell.angle_beta   90.00
_cell.angle_gamma   90.00
#
_symmetry.space_group_name_H-M   'P 1'
#
loop_
_entity.id
_entity.type
_entity.pdbx_description
1 polymer ?
#
loop_
_entity_poly.entity_id
_entity_poly.type
_entity_poly.pdbx_seq_one_letter_code
_entity_poly.pdbx_strand_id
1 'polypeptide(L)'
;MKQDHERRIPSTNPKYDPSNGKKRSRKTKNINLKNTEGIGEDSDGNEFIIVSLDNKQWHFNANNNEEREEWISAIEQQILSSLQNSEYDKSKIHNINSVDDSTILSIRTVPGNKYCVDCNAPNPDWASLNLGALICIECSGIHRNLGSHISKVRSLGLDVWP
;
A
#
# COMPACT_ATOMS: atom_id res chain seq x y z
N MET A 1 -2.23 -17.88 61.12
CA MET A 1 -2.95 -16.67 60.68
C MET A 1 -2.04 -15.97 59.68
N LYS A 2 -2.25 -15.90 58.36
CA LYS A 2 -3.39 -16.03 57.43
C LYS A 2 -2.78 -16.69 56.15
N GLN A 3 -3.20 -17.85 55.65
CA GLN A 3 -4.26 -18.11 54.66
C GLN A 3 -4.37 -17.14 53.46
N ASP A 4 -4.50 -17.76 52.27
CA ASP A 4 -5.09 -17.28 51.01
C ASP A 4 -4.18 -16.54 50.02
N HIS A 5 -4.15 -16.80 48.71
CA HIS A 5 -4.82 -17.79 47.85
C HIS A 5 -4.14 -17.74 46.47
N GLU A 6 -3.76 -18.90 45.92
CA GLU A 6 -3.38 -19.10 44.52
C GLU A 6 -4.49 -18.55 43.60
N ARG A 7 -4.14 -17.68 42.63
CA ARG A 7 -4.99 -17.44 41.46
C ARG A 7 -4.21 -17.70 40.18
N ARG A 8 -4.34 -18.95 39.72
CA ARG A 8 -4.04 -19.37 38.34
C ARG A 8 -4.98 -18.62 37.39
N ILE A 9 -4.41 -17.98 36.39
CA ILE A 9 -5.15 -17.36 35.29
C ILE A 9 -5.49 -18.48 34.28
N PRO A 10 -6.76 -18.71 33.94
CA PRO A 10 -7.12 -19.67 32.89
C PRO A 10 -6.78 -19.06 31.52
N SER A 11 -5.82 -19.66 30.81
CA SER A 11 -5.58 -19.38 29.39
C SER A 11 -6.58 -20.17 28.55
N THR A 12 -7.69 -19.53 28.18
CA THR A 12 -8.62 -20.05 27.18
C THR A 12 -8.27 -19.42 25.83
N ASN A 13 -7.36 -20.07 25.09
CA ASN A 13 -7.18 -19.81 23.67
C ASN A 13 -8.31 -20.47 22.88
N PRO A 14 -9.14 -19.73 22.12
CA PRO A 14 -10.05 -20.32 21.15
C PRO A 14 -9.24 -20.89 19.98
N LYS A 15 -9.36 -22.20 19.75
CA LYS A 15 -8.82 -22.87 18.57
C LYS A 15 -9.67 -22.47 17.36
N TYR A 16 -9.05 -21.79 16.40
CA TYR A 16 -9.63 -21.54 15.08
C TYR A 16 -9.63 -22.85 14.28
N ASP A 17 -10.82 -23.43 14.10
CA ASP A 17 -11.09 -24.60 13.26
C ASP A 17 -11.62 -24.12 11.89
N PRO A 18 -10.88 -24.30 10.78
CA PRO A 18 -11.37 -23.95 9.46
C PRO A 18 -12.08 -25.16 8.83
N SER A 19 -13.29 -25.47 9.30
CA SER A 19 -14.11 -26.56 8.76
C SER A 19 -15.58 -26.13 8.53
N ASN A 20 -15.83 -25.25 7.56
CA ASN A 20 -16.96 -25.38 6.59
C ASN A 20 -17.09 -24.15 5.68
N GLY A 21 -16.41 -24.20 4.53
CA GLY A 21 -16.75 -23.38 3.37
C GLY A 21 -16.97 -24.33 2.19
N LYS A 22 -18.24 -24.56 1.83
CA LYS A 22 -18.64 -25.46 0.74
C LYS A 22 -17.94 -25.05 -0.56
N LYS A 23 -16.86 -25.75 -0.93
CA LYS A 23 -16.22 -25.66 -2.24
C LYS A 23 -17.17 -26.22 -3.30
N ARG A 24 -18.01 -25.37 -3.90
CA ARG A 24 -18.67 -25.71 -5.16
C ARG A 24 -17.64 -25.60 -6.27
N SER A 25 -16.97 -26.74 -6.52
CA SER A 25 -16.28 -27.00 -7.77
C SER A 25 -17.28 -26.82 -8.92
N ARG A 26 -17.08 -25.80 -9.77
CA ARG A 26 -17.71 -25.77 -11.09
C ARG A 26 -16.65 -26.12 -12.13
N LYS A 27 -16.80 -27.35 -12.59
CA LYS A 27 -16.08 -28.05 -13.64
C LYS A 27 -15.90 -27.15 -14.88
N THR A 28 -14.65 -26.79 -15.18
CA THR A 28 -14.27 -26.19 -16.46
C THR A 28 -14.55 -27.21 -17.57
N LYS A 29 -15.59 -26.97 -18.36
CA LYS A 29 -15.75 -27.67 -19.64
C LYS A 29 -14.85 -26.95 -20.64
N ASN A 30 -13.80 -27.63 -21.09
CA ASN A 30 -13.08 -27.25 -22.29
C ASN A 30 -14.07 -27.29 -23.45
N ILE A 31 -14.45 -26.12 -23.98
CA ILE A 31 -15.21 -26.04 -25.23
C ILE A 31 -14.20 -25.81 -26.34
N ASN A 32 -14.18 -26.80 -27.22
CA ASN A 32 -13.37 -26.93 -28.42
C ASN A 32 -13.77 -25.81 -29.39
N LEU A 33 -12.80 -25.04 -29.88
CA LEU A 33 -13.02 -24.12 -30.99
C LEU A 33 -13.51 -24.91 -32.21
N LYS A 34 -14.76 -24.68 -32.62
CA LYS A 34 -15.20 -24.96 -33.98
C LYS A 34 -15.97 -23.75 -34.51
N ASN A 35 -15.39 -23.14 -35.54
CA ASN A 35 -16.00 -22.18 -36.43
C ASN A 35 -17.38 -22.65 -36.88
N THR A 36 -18.39 -21.79 -36.78
CA THR A 36 -19.57 -21.81 -37.66
C THR A 36 -20.17 -20.40 -37.67
N GLU A 37 -20.24 -19.82 -38.87
CA GLU A 37 -20.91 -18.56 -39.19
C GLU A 37 -22.42 -18.66 -38.93
N GLY A 38 -23.06 -17.60 -38.44
CA GLY A 38 -24.52 -17.43 -38.51
C GLY A 38 -25.20 -16.83 -37.28
N ILE A 39 -25.26 -15.49 -37.26
CA ILE A 39 -26.38 -14.62 -36.82
C ILE A 39 -27.13 -15.01 -35.52
N GLY A 40 -26.89 -14.23 -34.46
CA GLY A 40 -27.75 -14.08 -33.30
C GLY A 40 -27.38 -12.78 -32.58
N GLU A 41 -28.28 -11.80 -32.60
CA GLU A 41 -28.12 -10.49 -31.98
C GLU A 41 -27.94 -10.59 -30.45
N ASP A 42 -26.99 -9.80 -29.95
CA ASP A 42 -27.00 -9.11 -28.65
C ASP A 42 -26.84 -9.90 -27.34
N SER A 43 -25.77 -10.69 -27.19
CA SER A 43 -25.35 -11.15 -25.84
C SER A 43 -23.89 -10.87 -25.45
N ASP A 44 -23.06 -10.34 -26.36
CA ASP A 44 -21.67 -9.92 -26.05
C ASP A 44 -21.60 -8.48 -25.51
N GLY A 45 -22.74 -7.78 -25.47
CA GLY A 45 -22.85 -6.37 -25.09
C GLY A 45 -22.80 -6.08 -23.58
N ASN A 46 -22.63 -7.07 -22.72
CA ASN A 46 -22.69 -6.88 -21.26
C ASN A 46 -21.37 -7.21 -20.55
N GLU A 47 -20.35 -7.67 -21.27
CA GLU A 47 -19.05 -8.01 -20.68
C GLU A 47 -18.05 -6.84 -20.79
N PHE A 48 -17.18 -6.70 -19.78
CA PHE A 48 -16.01 -5.84 -19.83
C PHE A 48 -14.83 -6.49 -19.08
N ILE A 49 -13.60 -6.05 -19.39
CA ILE A 49 -12.37 -6.59 -18.80
C ILE A 49 -11.55 -5.50 -18.10
N ILE A 50 -10.92 -5.86 -16.99
CA ILE A 50 -9.89 -5.05 -16.35
C ILE A 50 -8.54 -5.73 -16.55
N VAL A 51 -7.56 -4.99 -17.06
CA VAL A 51 -6.19 -5.46 -17.29
C VAL A 51 -5.23 -4.64 -16.43
N SER A 52 -4.41 -5.31 -15.61
CA SER A 52 -3.35 -4.65 -14.84
C SER A 52 -2.06 -4.50 -15.66
N LEU A 53 -1.12 -3.70 -15.15
CA LEU A 53 0.20 -3.49 -15.77
C LEU A 53 1.08 -4.75 -15.82
N ASP A 54 0.82 -5.74 -14.95
CA ASP A 54 1.46 -7.07 -14.97
C ASP A 54 0.66 -8.10 -15.79
N ASN A 55 -0.24 -7.64 -16.67
CA ASN A 55 -1.05 -8.44 -17.59
C ASN A 55 -2.02 -9.43 -16.91
N LYS A 56 -2.42 -9.21 -15.65
CA LYS A 56 -3.53 -9.95 -15.06
C LYS A 56 -4.84 -9.41 -15.60
N GLN A 57 -5.77 -10.31 -15.90
CA GLN A 57 -7.07 -9.97 -16.48
C GLN A 57 -8.20 -10.47 -15.60
N TRP A 58 -9.22 -9.64 -15.44
CA TRP A 58 -10.48 -9.98 -14.79
C TRP A 58 -11.63 -9.68 -15.73
N HIS A 59 -12.51 -10.67 -15.91
CA HIS A 59 -13.70 -10.57 -16.74
C HIS A 59 -14.92 -10.31 -15.85
N PHE A 60 -15.72 -9.34 -16.24
CA PHE A 60 -16.93 -8.94 -15.55
C PHE A 60 -18.11 -8.93 -16.50
N ASN A 61 -19.29 -9.33 -16.02
CA ASN A 61 -20.52 -9.36 -16.79
C ASN A 61 -21.58 -8.56 -16.02
N ALA A 62 -22.13 -7.53 -16.66
CA ALA A 62 -23.20 -6.68 -16.15
C ALA A 62 -24.58 -7.26 -16.46
N ASN A 63 -25.62 -6.82 -15.75
CA ASN A 63 -26.97 -7.36 -15.97
C ASN A 63 -27.58 -6.89 -17.29
N ASN A 64 -27.12 -5.76 -17.81
CA ASN A 64 -27.51 -5.20 -19.11
C ASN A 64 -26.41 -4.28 -19.65
N ASN A 65 -26.61 -3.79 -20.88
CA ASN A 65 -25.65 -2.94 -21.58
C ASN A 65 -25.48 -1.56 -20.92
N GLU A 66 -26.57 -0.96 -20.43
CA GLU A 66 -26.55 0.35 -19.78
C GLU A 66 -25.69 0.33 -18.51
N GLU A 67 -25.87 -0.68 -17.65
CA GLU A 67 -25.07 -0.88 -16.44
C GLU A 67 -23.59 -1.09 -16.80
N ARG A 68 -23.29 -1.83 -17.87
CA ARG A 68 -21.91 -1.98 -18.36
C ARG A 68 -21.29 -0.61 -18.68
N GLU A 69 -22.00 0.23 -19.44
CA GLU A 69 -21.52 1.56 -19.81
C GLU A 69 -21.33 2.45 -18.56
N GLU A 70 -22.23 2.39 -17.58
CA GLU A 70 -22.08 3.10 -16.32
C GLU A 70 -20.82 2.66 -15.56
N TRP A 71 -20.56 1.35 -15.46
CA TRP A 71 -19.35 0.83 -14.83
C TRP A 71 -18.08 1.24 -15.56
N ILE A 72 -18.05 1.13 -16.89
CA ILE A 72 -16.90 1.56 -17.70
C ILE A 72 -16.64 3.04 -17.47
N SER A 73 -17.67 3.88 -17.60
CA SER A 73 -17.54 5.32 -17.43
C SER A 73 -17.05 5.69 -16.02
N ALA A 74 -17.59 5.07 -14.97
CA ALA A 74 -17.16 5.32 -13.60
C ALA A 74 -15.69 4.91 -13.37
N ILE A 75 -15.26 3.77 -13.92
CA ILE A 75 -13.88 3.30 -13.81
C ILE A 75 -12.93 4.23 -14.58
N GLU A 76 -13.27 4.60 -15.81
CA GLU A 76 -12.49 5.54 -16.62
C GLU A 76 -12.39 6.90 -15.94
N GLN A 77 -13.49 7.43 -15.40
CA GLN A 77 -13.49 8.68 -14.65
C GLN A 77 -12.61 8.59 -13.40
N GLN A 78 -12.65 7.47 -12.68
CA GLN A 78 -11.81 7.28 -11.50
C GLN A 78 -10.32 7.15 -11.86
N ILE A 79 -10.00 6.48 -12.96
CA ILE A 79 -8.64 6.42 -13.51
C ILE A 79 -8.18 7.83 -13.88
N LEU A 80 -8.98 8.57 -14.65
CA LEU A 80 -8.66 9.94 -15.06
C LEU A 80 -8.51 10.88 -13.87
N SER A 81 -9.40 10.82 -12.88
CA SER A 81 -9.29 11.62 -11.66
C SER A 81 -8.02 11.29 -10.88
N SER A 82 -7.67 10.01 -10.78
CA SER A 82 -6.41 9.57 -10.15
C SER A 82 -5.19 10.04 -10.93
N LEU A 83 -5.24 10.00 -12.27
CA LEU A 83 -4.18 10.48 -13.15
C LEU A 83 -4.07 12.00 -13.17
N GLN A 84 -5.17 12.75 -13.10
CA GLN A 84 -5.16 14.21 -13.02
C GLN A 84 -4.66 14.67 -11.65
N ASN A 85 -5.05 14.00 -10.57
CA ASN A 85 -4.40 14.15 -9.27
C ASN A 85 -2.88 13.90 -9.36
N SER A 86 -2.46 12.97 -10.23
CA SER A 86 -1.05 12.75 -10.56
C SER A 86 -0.44 13.77 -11.56
N GLU A 87 -1.23 14.56 -12.29
CA GLU A 87 -0.74 15.60 -13.20
C GLU A 87 -0.39 16.91 -12.46
N TYR A 88 -1.05 17.22 -11.34
CA TYR A 88 -0.50 18.21 -10.40
C TYR A 88 0.88 17.75 -9.85
N ASP A 89 1.12 16.43 -9.84
CA ASP A 89 2.39 15.76 -9.55
C ASP A 89 3.30 15.55 -10.79
N LYS A 90 2.92 15.92 -12.02
CA LYS A 90 3.79 15.74 -13.20
C LYS A 90 4.98 16.70 -13.24
N SER A 91 4.95 17.79 -12.47
CA SER A 91 6.14 18.59 -12.17
C SER A 91 7.18 17.83 -11.32
N LYS A 92 6.79 16.68 -10.74
CA LYS A 92 7.58 15.84 -9.83
C LYS A 92 8.17 14.59 -10.50
N ILE A 93 7.80 14.26 -11.73
CA ILE A 93 8.36 13.09 -12.46
C ILE A 93 9.82 13.32 -12.87
N HIS A 94 10.28 14.56 -12.99
CA HIS A 94 11.73 14.84 -13.07
C HIS A 94 12.48 14.54 -11.76
N ASN A 95 11.77 14.20 -10.68
CA ASN A 95 12.24 14.13 -9.31
C ASN A 95 11.95 12.78 -8.63
N ILE A 96 12.04 11.67 -9.36
CA ILE A 96 12.00 10.30 -8.78
C ILE A 96 13.15 10.06 -7.76
N ASN A 97 14.12 10.97 -7.66
CA ASN A 97 15.25 10.88 -6.75
C ASN A 97 15.20 11.85 -5.55
N SER A 98 14.16 12.69 -5.41
CA SER A 98 14.06 13.61 -4.26
C SER A 98 12.81 13.28 -3.43
N VAL A 99 13.00 13.02 -2.14
CA VAL A 99 11.92 13.09 -1.15
C VAL A 99 11.21 14.42 -1.34
N ASP A 100 9.89 14.39 -1.44
CA ASP A 100 9.19 15.63 -1.69
C ASP A 100 9.27 16.55 -0.46
N ASP A 101 9.47 17.84 -0.69
CA ASP A 101 9.61 18.81 0.38
C ASP A 101 8.39 18.82 1.33
N SER A 102 7.19 18.51 0.85
CA SER A 102 5.97 18.40 1.66
C SER A 102 6.03 17.21 2.64
N THR A 103 6.62 16.08 2.24
CA THR A 103 6.83 14.91 3.12
C THR A 103 7.90 15.18 4.16
N ILE A 104 8.99 15.85 3.80
CA ILE A 104 9.99 16.29 4.80
C ILE A 104 9.37 17.29 5.77
N LEU A 105 8.56 18.24 5.27
CA LEU A 105 7.85 19.21 6.10
C LEU A 105 6.89 18.52 7.06
N SER A 106 6.11 17.54 6.60
CA SER A 106 5.17 16.81 7.46
C SER A 106 5.90 16.10 8.60
N ILE A 107 7.04 15.45 8.33
CA ILE A 107 7.90 14.84 9.35
C ILE A 107 8.38 15.90 10.36
N ARG A 108 8.84 17.07 9.91
CA ARG A 108 9.34 18.15 10.79
C ARG A 108 8.24 18.80 11.64
N THR A 109 6.99 18.78 11.18
CA THR A 109 5.86 19.36 11.93
C THR A 109 5.40 18.52 13.12
N VAL A 110 5.80 17.24 13.17
CA VAL A 110 5.51 16.36 14.31
C VAL A 110 6.11 16.97 15.59
N PRO A 111 5.35 17.06 16.69
CA PRO A 111 5.88 17.55 17.96
C PRO A 111 7.13 16.76 18.38
N GLY A 112 8.19 17.49 18.77
CA GLY A 112 9.48 16.89 19.14
C GLY A 112 10.49 16.81 17.98
N ASN A 113 10.03 16.78 16.73
CA ASN A 113 10.92 16.65 15.56
C ASN A 113 11.67 17.95 15.17
N LYS A 114 11.47 19.03 15.94
CA LYS A 114 12.19 20.30 15.75
C LYS A 114 13.62 20.25 16.27
N TYR A 115 13.96 19.27 17.09
CA TYR A 115 15.25 19.16 17.76
C TYR A 115 15.81 17.74 17.64
N CYS A 116 17.13 17.64 17.54
CA CYS A 116 17.86 16.38 17.61
C CYS A 116 17.57 15.68 18.94
N VAL A 117 17.23 14.40 18.90
CA VAL A 117 16.90 13.63 20.12
C VAL A 117 18.08 13.51 21.10
N ASP A 118 19.33 13.57 20.61
CA ASP A 118 20.52 13.34 21.44
C ASP A 118 21.12 14.61 22.04
N CYS A 119 21.18 15.68 21.27
CA CYS A 119 21.89 16.91 21.64
C CYS A 119 21.01 18.16 21.63
N ASN A 120 19.73 18.01 21.29
CA ASN A 120 18.75 19.10 21.23
C ASN A 120 19.10 20.22 20.22
N ALA A 121 20.03 19.98 19.30
CA ALA A 121 20.32 20.88 18.19
C ALA A 121 19.06 21.07 17.32
N PRO A 122 18.75 22.30 16.87
CA PRO A 122 17.55 22.56 16.08
C PRO A 122 17.66 21.97 14.66
N ASN A 123 16.51 21.75 14.03
CA ASN A 123 16.37 21.34 12.63
C ASN A 123 17.20 20.08 12.28
N PRO A 124 16.94 18.92 12.92
CA PRO A 124 17.62 17.69 12.56
C PRO A 124 17.21 17.21 11.15
N ASP A 125 18.19 16.96 10.29
CA ASP A 125 17.98 16.56 8.88
C ASP A 125 18.38 15.11 8.57
N TRP A 126 18.64 14.33 9.61
CA TRP A 126 18.90 12.89 9.53
C TRP A 126 17.91 12.13 10.41
N ALA A 127 17.63 10.90 10.03
CA ALA A 127 16.75 10.00 10.74
C ALA A 127 17.45 8.66 10.98
N SER A 128 17.24 8.08 12.17
CA SER A 128 17.44 6.66 12.39
C SER A 128 16.12 5.93 12.14
N LEU A 129 16.04 5.19 11.03
CA LEU A 129 14.78 4.60 10.55
C LEU A 129 14.20 3.58 11.52
N ASN A 130 15.05 2.71 12.07
CA ASN A 130 14.61 1.65 12.97
C ASN A 130 14.31 2.15 14.38
N LEU A 131 14.83 3.32 14.76
CA LEU A 131 14.55 3.96 16.04
C LEU A 131 13.45 5.02 15.96
N GLY A 132 13.05 5.41 14.74
CA GLY A 132 12.02 6.43 14.52
C GLY A 132 12.41 7.81 15.07
N ALA A 133 13.70 8.15 15.05
CA ALA A 133 14.22 9.36 15.69
C ALA A 133 14.93 10.29 14.70
N LEU A 134 14.74 11.60 14.86
CA LEU A 134 15.50 12.61 14.13
C LEU A 134 16.76 13.05 14.89
N ILE A 135 17.86 13.14 14.16
CA ILE A 135 19.19 13.47 14.66
C ILE A 135 19.85 14.53 13.76
N CYS A 136 20.70 15.37 14.36
CA CYS A 136 21.52 16.32 13.61
C CYS A 136 22.68 15.62 12.88
N ILE A 137 23.44 16.37 12.08
CA ILE A 137 24.55 15.81 11.30
C ILE A 137 25.61 15.17 12.19
N GLU A 138 25.94 15.80 13.31
CA GLU A 138 26.97 15.34 14.24
C GLU A 138 26.56 14.01 14.90
N CYS A 139 25.34 13.96 15.43
CA CYS A 139 24.79 12.74 16.04
C CYS A 139 24.59 11.63 15.01
N SER A 140 24.30 11.98 13.74
CA SER A 140 24.26 11.01 12.65
C SER A 140 25.61 10.28 12.45
N GLY A 141 26.74 10.98 12.67
CA GLY A 141 28.07 10.38 12.64
C GLY A 141 28.27 9.37 13.77
N ILE A 142 27.82 9.70 14.97
CA ILE A 142 27.86 8.80 16.14
C ILE A 142 27.03 7.56 15.86
N HIS A 143 25.79 7.73 15.38
CA HIS A 143 24.88 6.63 15.05
C HIS A 143 25.44 5.70 13.95
N ARG A 144 26.21 6.24 12.99
CA ARG A 144 26.91 5.43 11.98
C ARG A 144 28.00 4.55 12.60
N ASN A 145 28.74 5.08 13.57
CA ASN A 145 29.79 4.33 14.29
C ASN A 145 29.24 3.18 15.13
N LEU A 146 27.97 3.24 15.57
CA LEU A 146 27.30 2.13 16.25
C LEU A 146 27.04 0.92 15.33
N GLY A 147 26.99 1.15 14.01
CA GLY A 147 26.72 0.13 13.02
C GLY A 147 25.23 -0.05 12.68
N SER A 148 24.97 -0.57 11.48
CA SER A 148 23.63 -0.64 10.86
C SER A 148 22.66 -1.61 11.54
N HIS A 149 23.16 -2.54 12.35
CA HIS A 149 22.35 -3.43 13.18
C HIS A 149 21.78 -2.71 14.40
N ILE A 150 22.33 -1.56 14.78
CA ILE A 150 21.87 -0.72 15.89
C ILE A 150 21.09 0.48 15.36
N SER A 151 21.66 1.24 14.43
CA SER A 151 21.02 2.45 13.89
C SER A 151 21.14 2.52 12.37
N LYS A 152 19.99 2.54 11.69
CA LYS A 152 19.86 2.69 10.25
C LYS A 152 19.69 4.16 9.89
N VAL A 153 20.80 4.85 9.65
CA VAL A 153 20.80 6.31 9.39
C VAL A 153 20.47 6.62 7.92
N ARG A 154 19.59 7.60 7.70
CA ARG A 154 19.31 8.25 6.40
C ARG A 154 19.19 9.76 6.55
N SER A 155 19.60 10.52 5.55
CA SER A 155 19.30 11.94 5.41
C SER A 155 17.90 12.13 4.84
N LEU A 156 17.17 13.11 5.38
CA LEU A 156 15.83 13.44 4.90
C LEU A 156 15.83 14.01 3.47
N GLY A 157 16.87 14.75 3.09
CA GLY A 157 16.95 15.41 1.78
C GLY A 157 18.02 14.88 0.83
N LEU A 158 19.04 14.15 1.33
CA LEU A 158 20.17 13.70 0.50
C LEU A 158 20.09 12.24 0.07
N ASP A 159 19.31 11.41 0.77
CA ASP A 159 19.15 10.00 0.43
C ASP A 159 17.93 9.80 -0.47
N VAL A 160 17.97 8.75 -1.29
CA VAL A 160 16.81 8.27 -2.05
C VAL A 160 15.95 7.38 -1.15
N TRP A 161 14.64 7.65 -1.13
CA TRP A 161 13.68 6.91 -0.32
C TRP A 161 12.80 6.03 -1.22
N PRO A 162 12.53 4.79 -0.81
CA PRO A 162 11.75 3.82 -1.59
C PRO A 162 10.25 4.15 -1.62
#